data_AF-A0A9D1SIK0-F1
#
_entry.id   AF-A0A9D1SIK0-F1
#
_cell.length_a   1.000
_cell.length_b   1.000
_cell.length_c   1.000
_cell.angle_alpha   90.00
_cell.angle_beta   90.00
_cell.angle_gamma   90.00
#
_symmetry.space_group_name_H-M   'P 1'
#
loop_
_entity.id
_entity.type
_entity.pdbx_description
1 polymer ?
#
loop_
_entity_poly.entity_id
_entity_poly.type
_entity_poly.pdbx_seq_one_letter_code
_entity_poly.pdbx_strand_id
1 'polypeptide(L)'
;MKGLSVVCALLVAAILLFAPCTAYAQSTEYQPTAQTVYARALSREAYFCTLPDLATSTFAVPYTYCVEVLSDDGEWFRVKYAEDYGIYRAVYGYVQKRDFELVSERPQTVYLYKPISVTFSQDAPSGNLPVIGDITVTAAFYGSYYSGAAGYSYVLCEDSFGYIVGANEDYPLILPENTDTDNPAKQPASNGGKIAAGVILGVLALTAVAVAMLSGKKGKRKSSNKTSDPFGPKYR
;
A
#
# COMPACT_ATOMS: atom_id res chain seq x y z
N MET A 1 58.60 -11.84 -30.77
CA MET A 1 57.29 -12.25 -30.20
C MET A 1 57.42 -12.25 -28.68
N LYS A 2 56.93 -11.20 -28.00
CA LYS A 2 56.75 -11.07 -26.53
C LYS A 2 56.23 -9.69 -26.10
N GLY A 3 56.12 -8.72 -27.01
CA GLY A 3 55.56 -7.38 -26.74
C GLY A 3 54.10 -7.15 -27.17
N LEU A 4 53.49 -8.07 -27.92
CA LEU A 4 52.16 -7.87 -28.49
C LEU A 4 51.01 -8.28 -27.55
N SER A 5 51.31 -9.03 -26.49
CA SER A 5 50.28 -9.58 -25.58
C SER A 5 49.90 -8.65 -24.43
N VAL A 6 50.70 -7.62 -24.16
CA VAL A 6 50.44 -6.66 -23.06
C VAL A 6 49.58 -5.49 -23.54
N VAL A 7 49.70 -5.12 -24.82
CA VAL A 7 48.93 -4.01 -25.41
C VAL A 7 47.44 -4.37 -25.57
N CYS A 8 47.12 -5.63 -25.88
CA CYS A 8 45.72 -6.09 -25.94
C CYS A 8 45.05 -6.18 -24.56
N ALA A 9 45.80 -6.44 -23.48
CA ALA A 9 45.22 -6.53 -22.14
C ALA A 9 44.85 -5.15 -21.55
N LEU A 10 45.61 -4.11 -21.88
CA LEU A 10 45.33 -2.73 -21.46
C LEU A 10 44.14 -2.09 -22.22
N LEU A 11 43.92 -2.48 -23.48
CA LEU A 11 42.80 -1.99 -24.28
C LEU A 11 41.44 -2.57 -23.85
N VAL A 12 41.41 -3.78 -23.28
CA VAL A 12 40.18 -4.36 -22.68
C VAL A 12 39.85 -3.72 -21.33
N ALA A 13 40.86 -3.35 -20.54
CA ALA A 13 40.65 -2.66 -19.27
C ALA A 13 40.15 -1.21 -19.43
N ALA A 14 40.55 -0.52 -20.52
CA ALA A 14 40.12 0.86 -20.78
C ALA A 14 38.66 0.97 -21.27
N ILE A 15 38.11 -0.08 -21.90
CA ILE A 15 36.72 -0.09 -22.41
C ILE A 15 35.70 -0.39 -21.30
N LEU A 16 36.11 -1.06 -20.21
CA LEU A 16 35.25 -1.31 -19.03
C LEU A 16 35.11 -0.09 -18.10
N LEU A 17 35.95 0.94 -18.24
CA LEU A 17 35.89 2.16 -17.43
C LEU A 17 35.01 3.28 -18.03
N PHE A 18 34.50 3.09 -19.25
CA PHE A 18 33.60 4.03 -19.94
C PHE A 18 32.26 3.41 -20.36
N ALA A 19 31.80 2.38 -19.63
CA ALA A 19 30.41 1.99 -19.72
C ALA A 19 29.56 3.08 -19.03
N PRO A 20 28.68 3.81 -19.74
CA PRO A 20 27.71 4.64 -19.06
C PRO A 20 26.86 3.70 -18.19
N CYS A 21 26.95 3.91 -16.88
CA CYS A 21 25.99 3.39 -15.92
C CYS A 21 24.65 4.09 -16.19
N THR A 22 24.00 3.75 -17.30
CA THR A 22 22.58 3.97 -17.44
C THR A 22 21.94 3.01 -16.48
N ALA A 23 21.73 3.47 -15.26
CA ALA A 23 20.75 2.90 -14.36
C ALA A 23 19.45 2.85 -15.15
N TYR A 24 19.14 1.68 -15.70
CA TYR A 24 17.78 1.35 -16.06
C TYR A 24 17.02 1.44 -14.75
N ALA A 25 16.32 2.55 -14.55
CA ALA A 25 15.17 2.57 -13.68
C ALA A 25 14.26 1.47 -14.23
N GLN A 26 14.26 0.31 -13.57
CA GLN A 26 13.19 -0.64 -13.76
C GLN A 26 11.95 0.12 -13.31
N SER A 27 11.17 0.61 -14.27
CA SER A 27 9.77 0.89 -14.05
C SER A 27 9.17 -0.45 -13.63
N THR A 28 9.07 -0.66 -12.33
CA THR A 28 8.20 -1.69 -11.77
C THR A 28 6.81 -1.31 -12.23
N GLU A 29 6.41 -1.93 -13.34
CA GLU A 29 5.03 -2.01 -13.76
C GLU A 29 4.25 -2.48 -12.54
N TYR A 30 3.38 -1.59 -12.02
CA TYR A 30 2.57 -1.84 -10.83
C TYR A 30 1.67 -3.03 -11.12
N GLN A 31 2.12 -4.20 -10.69
CA GLN A 31 1.31 -5.41 -10.57
C GLN A 31 0.42 -5.20 -9.33
N PRO A 32 -0.93 -5.22 -9.46
CA PRO A 32 -1.81 -5.08 -8.31
C PRO A 32 -1.90 -6.43 -7.61
N THR A 33 -0.94 -6.77 -6.73
CA THR A 33 -0.89 -8.12 -6.14
C THR A 33 -0.47 -8.13 -4.68
N ALA A 34 -1.27 -7.49 -3.82
CA ALA A 34 -1.58 -7.89 -2.45
C ALA A 34 -2.75 -7.00 -1.99
N GLN A 35 -3.83 -7.59 -1.46
CA GLN A 35 -4.88 -6.80 -0.84
C GLN A 35 -4.25 -6.08 0.37
N THR A 36 -4.17 -4.76 0.35
CA THR A 36 -3.62 -3.97 1.46
C THR A 36 -4.44 -4.25 2.71
N VAL A 37 -3.77 -4.71 3.77
CA VAL A 37 -4.39 -5.03 5.05
C VAL A 37 -4.16 -3.88 6.01
N TYR A 38 -5.19 -3.51 6.77
CA TYR A 38 -5.11 -2.46 7.77
C TYR A 38 -5.42 -3.01 9.15
N ALA A 39 -4.84 -2.41 10.18
CA ALA A 39 -5.16 -2.69 11.57
C ALA A 39 -5.52 -1.39 12.29
N ARG A 40 -6.63 -1.36 13.00
CA ARG A 40 -7.19 -0.19 13.69
C ARG A 40 -6.83 -0.20 15.17
N ALA A 41 -6.35 0.93 15.68
CA ALA A 41 -6.02 1.09 17.09
C ALA A 41 -7.28 1.01 17.98
N LEU A 42 -7.25 0.14 18.98
CA LEU A 42 -8.37 -0.14 19.89
C LEU A 42 -8.35 0.71 21.16
N SER A 43 -7.24 1.38 21.46
CA SER A 43 -7.09 2.22 22.64
C SER A 43 -6.17 3.41 22.36
N ARG A 44 -6.10 4.34 23.32
CA ARG A 44 -5.12 5.44 23.33
C ARG A 44 -3.71 4.99 23.73
N GLU A 45 -3.56 3.71 24.07
CA GLU A 45 -2.31 3.08 24.52
C GLU A 45 -1.76 2.11 23.45
N ALA A 46 -2.27 2.20 22.22
CA ALA A 46 -1.84 1.40 21.08
C ALA A 46 -0.50 1.93 20.53
N TYR A 47 0.61 1.48 21.13
CA TYR A 47 1.95 2.01 20.84
C TYR A 47 2.54 1.55 19.50
N PHE A 48 3.15 2.50 18.80
CA PHE A 48 4.05 2.29 17.68
C PHE A 48 5.49 2.25 18.19
N CYS A 49 6.22 1.20 17.83
CA CYS A 49 7.57 0.90 18.30
C CYS A 49 8.54 0.78 17.11
N THR A 50 9.80 1.19 17.29
CA THR A 50 10.82 1.03 16.22
C THR A 50 11.27 -0.42 16.06
N LEU A 51 11.21 -1.20 17.15
CA LEU A 51 11.49 -2.63 17.20
C LEU A 51 10.27 -3.36 17.82
N PRO A 52 10.16 -4.70 17.71
CA PRO A 52 9.09 -5.46 18.37
C PRO A 52 9.33 -5.58 19.89
N ASP A 53 9.43 -4.43 20.55
CA ASP A 53 9.66 -4.24 21.98
C ASP A 53 9.02 -2.93 22.44
N LEU A 54 8.14 -3.00 23.45
CA LEU A 54 7.44 -1.84 24.02
C LEU A 54 8.39 -0.80 24.62
N ALA A 55 9.61 -1.19 25.01
CA ALA A 55 10.64 -0.26 25.47
C ALA A 55 11.12 0.69 24.36
N THR A 56 10.82 0.37 23.10
CA THR A 56 11.14 1.20 21.92
C THR A 56 9.94 1.98 21.38
N SER A 57 8.89 2.11 22.21
CA SER A 57 7.71 2.92 21.87
C SER A 57 8.10 4.37 21.58
N THR A 58 7.56 4.91 20.50
CA THR A 58 7.84 6.28 20.04
C THR A 58 6.61 7.17 20.20
N PHE A 59 5.43 6.64 19.87
CA PHE A 59 4.14 7.32 20.04
C PHE A 59 3.01 6.28 20.15
N ALA A 60 1.85 6.68 20.66
CA ALA A 60 0.63 5.91 20.52
C ALA A 60 -0.10 6.31 19.23
N VAL A 61 -0.43 5.31 18.41
CA VAL A 61 -1.24 5.51 17.20
C VAL A 61 -2.57 6.13 17.63
N PRO A 62 -3.03 7.22 16.98
CA PRO A 62 -4.29 7.87 17.32
C PRO A 62 -5.45 6.86 17.36
N TYR A 63 -6.23 6.92 18.43
CA TYR A 63 -7.34 6.01 18.67
C TYR A 63 -8.32 6.04 17.50
N THR A 64 -8.82 4.88 17.08
CA THR A 64 -9.69 4.66 15.89
C THR A 64 -9.01 4.81 14.52
N TYR A 65 -7.78 5.29 14.45
CA TYR A 65 -7.00 5.33 13.21
C TYR A 65 -6.26 4.02 12.96
N CYS A 66 -5.80 3.86 11.74
CA CYS A 66 -5.25 2.61 11.24
C CYS A 66 -3.76 2.73 10.91
N VAL A 67 -3.12 1.57 10.94
CA VAL A 67 -1.82 1.32 10.34
C VAL A 67 -1.99 0.37 9.15
N GLU A 68 -1.12 0.47 8.17
CA GLU A 68 -1.02 -0.53 7.10
C GLU A 68 -0.14 -1.68 7.57
N VAL A 69 -0.65 -2.91 7.49
CA VAL A 69 0.07 -4.12 7.89
C VAL A 69 0.93 -4.60 6.73
N LEU A 70 2.24 -4.69 6.96
CA LEU A 70 3.24 -5.12 5.99
C LEU A 70 3.60 -6.60 6.17
N SER A 71 3.70 -7.06 7.42
CA SER A 71 3.89 -8.48 7.74
C SER A 71 3.36 -8.83 9.13
N ASP A 72 3.09 -10.12 9.30
CA ASP A 72 2.73 -10.74 10.57
C ASP A 72 3.99 -11.38 11.19
N ASP A 73 4.39 -10.88 12.34
CA ASP A 73 5.63 -11.26 13.03
C ASP A 73 5.30 -11.81 14.44
N GLY A 74 4.32 -12.72 14.54
CA GLY A 74 3.97 -13.41 15.78
C GLY A 74 3.03 -12.60 16.67
N GLU A 75 3.52 -12.02 17.77
CA GLU A 75 2.72 -11.13 18.64
C GLU A 75 2.67 -9.68 18.14
N TRP A 76 3.40 -9.40 17.06
CA TRP A 76 3.56 -8.07 16.49
C TRP A 76 3.13 -8.05 15.03
N PHE A 77 2.64 -6.91 14.58
CA PHE A 77 2.59 -6.58 13.16
C PHE A 77 3.76 -5.66 12.83
N ARG A 78 4.45 -5.93 11.71
CA ARG A 78 5.28 -4.92 11.07
C ARG A 78 4.37 -4.04 10.23
N VAL A 79 4.47 -2.73 10.41
CA VAL A 79 3.49 -1.78 9.88
C VAL A 79 4.11 -0.54 9.27
N LYS A 80 3.32 0.14 8.45
CA LYS A 80 3.53 1.51 7.98
C LYS A 80 2.44 2.41 8.56
N TYR A 81 2.84 3.57 9.08
CA TYR A 81 1.91 4.63 9.50
C TYR A 81 2.19 5.91 8.72
N ALA A 82 1.11 6.62 8.37
CA ALA A 82 1.10 7.77 7.45
C ALA A 82 1.58 7.43 6.03
N GLU A 83 1.55 8.45 5.17
CA GLU A 83 2.09 8.41 3.81
C GLU A 83 2.96 9.66 3.60
N ASP A 84 3.83 9.61 2.60
CA ASP A 84 4.55 10.79 2.14
C ASP A 84 3.56 11.76 1.47
N TYR A 85 3.09 12.74 2.24
CA TYR A 85 2.09 13.71 1.81
C TYR A 85 2.26 15.06 2.52
N GLY A 86 2.63 16.10 1.76
CA GLY A 86 2.87 17.43 2.32
C GLY A 86 3.97 17.42 3.39
N ILE A 87 3.62 17.83 4.61
CA ILE A 87 4.50 17.82 5.79
C ILE A 87 4.60 16.45 6.47
N TYR A 88 3.83 15.46 6.02
CA TYR A 88 3.86 14.10 6.54
C TYR A 88 4.84 13.24 5.77
N ARG A 89 5.43 12.29 6.48
CA ARG A 89 6.29 11.20 6.00
C ARG A 89 5.78 9.86 6.50
N ALA A 90 5.88 8.83 5.67
CA ALA A 90 5.62 7.47 6.09
C ALA A 90 6.65 7.02 7.14
N VAL A 91 6.20 6.36 8.20
CA VAL A 91 7.05 5.75 9.23
C VAL A 91 6.82 4.24 9.29
N TYR A 92 7.90 3.50 9.53
CA TYR A 92 7.91 2.04 9.53
C TYR A 92 8.35 1.51 10.89
N GLY A 93 7.65 0.50 11.38
CA GLY A 93 7.89 -0.03 12.72
C GLY A 93 6.98 -1.19 13.06
N TYR A 94 6.67 -1.32 14.34
CA TYR A 94 5.97 -2.46 14.92
C TYR A 94 4.84 -1.99 15.84
N VAL A 95 3.74 -2.75 15.85
CA VAL A 95 2.64 -2.59 16.78
C VAL A 95 2.25 -3.94 17.37
N GLN A 96 1.80 -3.95 18.63
CA GLN A 96 1.41 -5.18 19.30
C GLN A 96 -0.02 -5.57 18.91
N LYS A 97 -0.23 -6.82 18.48
CA LYS A 97 -1.52 -7.24 17.90
C LYS A 97 -2.70 -7.07 18.84
N ARG A 98 -2.51 -7.30 20.14
CA ARG A 98 -3.59 -7.20 21.15
C ARG A 98 -4.25 -5.82 21.23
N ASP A 99 -3.54 -4.77 20.80
CA ASP A 99 -4.00 -3.38 20.87
C ASP A 99 -4.62 -2.91 19.55
N PHE A 100 -4.71 -3.80 18.54
CA PHE A 100 -5.19 -3.51 17.21
C PHE A 100 -6.18 -4.56 16.70
N GLU A 101 -7.16 -4.13 15.91
CA GLU A 101 -8.10 -5.00 15.23
C GLU A 101 -7.86 -4.95 13.72
N LEU A 102 -7.75 -6.11 13.05
CA LEU A 102 -7.67 -6.16 11.60
C LEU A 102 -8.97 -5.68 10.96
N VAL A 103 -8.85 -4.81 9.97
CA VAL A 103 -10.01 -4.27 9.24
C VAL A 103 -10.27 -5.15 8.02
N SER A 104 -11.49 -5.70 7.92
CA SER A 104 -11.93 -6.57 6.83
C SER A 104 -12.15 -5.81 5.51
N GLU A 105 -12.55 -4.54 5.60
CA GLU A 105 -12.82 -3.67 4.46
C GLU A 105 -11.83 -2.51 4.42
N ARG A 106 -11.59 -1.94 3.24
CA ARG A 106 -10.67 -0.80 3.09
C ARG A 106 -11.24 0.43 3.81
N PRO A 107 -10.57 0.98 4.85
CA PRO A 107 -11.05 2.18 5.52
C PRO A 107 -11.11 3.37 4.58
N GLN A 108 -12.14 4.22 4.71
CA GLN A 108 -12.19 5.51 4.00
C GLN A 108 -11.10 6.47 4.50
N THR A 109 -10.87 6.48 5.81
CA THR A 109 -9.83 7.27 6.48
C THR A 109 -8.91 6.32 7.24
N VAL A 110 -7.64 6.27 6.86
CA VAL A 110 -6.64 5.40 7.48
C VAL A 110 -5.81 6.17 8.51
N TYR A 111 -5.25 7.32 8.11
CA TYR A 111 -4.31 8.10 8.92
C TYR A 111 -4.92 9.43 9.38
N LEU A 112 -4.45 9.94 10.52
CA LEU A 112 -4.83 11.25 11.02
C LEU A 112 -3.90 12.32 10.43
N TYR A 113 -4.41 13.14 9.51
CA TYR A 113 -3.69 14.31 9.01
C TYR A 113 -4.16 15.57 9.74
N LYS A 114 -3.54 15.84 10.90
CA LYS A 114 -3.76 17.02 11.74
C LYS A 114 -2.48 17.87 11.86
N PRO A 115 -2.26 18.88 11.01
CA PRO A 115 -1.15 19.82 11.23
C PRO A 115 -1.36 20.58 12.54
N ILE A 116 -0.28 20.85 13.27
CA ILE A 116 -0.31 21.61 14.52
C ILE A 116 0.68 22.78 14.44
N SER A 117 0.39 23.86 15.18
CA SER A 117 1.31 24.99 15.33
C SER A 117 2.16 24.81 16.57
N VAL A 118 3.48 24.88 16.41
CA VAL A 118 4.45 24.86 17.51
C VAL A 118 5.05 26.24 17.61
N THR A 119 4.89 26.88 18.76
CA THR A 119 5.44 28.22 19.02
C THR A 119 6.63 28.10 19.96
N PHE A 120 7.79 28.54 19.49
CA PHE A 120 8.99 28.69 20.30
C PHE A 120 9.04 30.12 20.83
N SER A 121 8.90 30.23 22.14
CA SER A 121 9.03 31.48 22.87
C SER A 121 10.35 31.50 23.62
N GLN A 122 10.97 32.68 23.70
CA GLN A 122 12.12 32.91 24.57
C GLN A 122 11.64 33.57 25.86
N ASP A 123 12.23 33.18 26.99
CA ASP A 123 12.03 33.92 28.22
C ASP A 123 12.46 35.38 28.04
N ALA A 124 11.80 36.29 28.77
CA ALA A 124 12.12 37.71 28.70
C ALA A 124 13.63 37.91 28.95
N PRO A 125 14.36 38.57 28.03
CA PRO A 125 15.80 38.72 28.19
C PRO A 125 16.10 39.57 29.43
N SER A 126 17.16 39.21 30.14
CA SER A 126 17.82 40.10 31.08
C SER A 126 18.82 40.97 30.30
N GLY A 127 18.35 42.07 29.69
CA GLY A 127 19.22 43.04 29.02
C GLY A 127 18.56 43.90 27.94
N ASN A 128 19.36 44.74 27.28
CA ASN A 128 18.94 45.68 26.23
C ASN A 128 19.21 45.18 24.80
N LEU A 129 19.46 43.88 24.61
CA LEU A 129 19.68 43.32 23.28
C LEU A 129 18.35 43.16 22.54
N PRO A 130 18.30 43.38 21.21
CA PRO A 130 17.11 43.10 20.42
C PRO A 130 16.70 41.63 20.55
N VAL A 131 15.42 41.40 20.83
CA VAL A 131 14.86 40.06 21.02
C VAL A 131 14.20 39.60 19.74
N ILE A 132 14.44 38.35 19.36
CA ILE A 132 13.62 37.69 18.35
C ILE A 132 12.34 37.23 19.06
N GLY A 133 11.19 37.70 18.58
CA GLY A 133 9.89 37.29 19.12
C GLY A 133 9.58 35.81 18.88
N ASP A 134 8.36 35.43 19.23
CA ASP A 134 7.88 34.06 19.05
C ASP A 134 8.04 33.57 17.60
N ILE A 135 8.53 32.34 17.46
CA ILE A 135 8.65 31.66 16.17
C ILE A 135 7.60 30.57 16.13
N THR A 136 6.62 30.70 15.24
CA THR A 136 5.60 29.66 15.02
C THR A 136 5.93 28.86 13.77
N VAL A 137 6.02 27.54 13.93
CA VAL A 137 6.19 26.58 12.83
C VAL A 137 5.00 25.64 12.76
N THR A 138 4.71 25.13 11.57
CA THR A 138 3.71 24.08 11.39
C THR A 138 4.40 22.72 11.40
N ALA A 139 3.95 21.82 12.27
CA ALA A 139 4.46 20.46 12.38
C ALA A 139 3.37 19.42 12.10
N ALA A 140 3.76 18.26 11.59
CA ALA A 140 2.86 17.14 11.36
C ALA A 140 2.70 16.33 12.66
N PHE A 141 1.48 16.20 13.17
CA PHE A 141 1.19 15.39 14.35
C PHE A 141 1.02 13.90 14.00
N TYR A 142 1.67 13.02 14.75
CA TYR A 142 1.63 11.57 14.53
C TYR A 142 0.91 10.80 15.63
N GLY A 143 0.84 11.35 16.84
CA GLY A 143 0.27 10.68 17.99
C GLY A 143 0.74 11.29 19.30
N SER A 144 0.15 10.86 20.39
CA SER A 144 0.53 11.31 21.73
C SER A 144 1.36 10.23 22.43
N TYR A 145 2.17 10.64 23.39
CA TYR A 145 2.94 9.76 24.25
C TYR A 145 2.84 10.26 25.70
N TYR A 146 2.76 9.34 26.66
CA TYR A 146 2.70 9.68 28.08
C TYR A 146 3.91 9.15 28.81
N SER A 147 4.54 10.02 29.59
CA SER A 147 5.55 9.64 30.58
C SER A 147 5.05 10.03 31.97
N GLY A 148 4.51 9.06 32.70
CA GLY A 148 3.80 9.31 33.96
C GLY A 148 2.57 10.20 33.72
N ALA A 149 2.48 11.32 34.45
CA ALA A 149 1.38 12.29 34.30
C ALA A 149 1.61 13.33 33.18
N ALA A 150 2.79 13.34 32.55
CA ALA A 150 3.12 14.30 31.49
C ALA A 150 2.73 13.72 30.12
N GLY A 151 1.86 14.45 29.41
CA GLY A 151 1.50 14.15 28.03
C GLY A 151 2.36 14.93 27.04
N TYR A 152 2.75 14.26 25.96
CA TYR A 152 3.55 14.79 24.87
C TYR A 152 2.89 14.49 23.54
N SER A 153 3.16 15.32 22.53
CA SER A 153 2.77 15.07 21.15
C SER A 153 4.01 14.75 20.31
N TYR A 154 4.00 13.61 19.62
CA TYR A 154 5.03 13.23 18.67
C TYR A 154 4.76 13.91 17.33
N VAL A 155 5.77 14.62 16.83
CA VAL A 155 5.66 15.51 15.68
C VAL A 155 6.85 15.38 14.73
N LEU A 156 6.60 15.67 13.46
CA LEU A 156 7.64 15.89 12.46
C LEU A 156 7.67 17.38 12.10
N CYS A 157 8.84 18.01 12.21
CA CYS A 157 9.08 19.38 11.81
C CYS A 157 10.40 19.45 11.03
N GLU A 158 10.36 19.98 9.80
CA GLU A 158 11.54 20.13 8.92
C GLU A 158 12.42 18.86 8.86
N ASP A 159 11.78 17.71 8.62
CA ASP A 159 12.40 16.38 8.55
C ASP A 159 13.04 15.86 9.87
N SER A 160 12.81 16.54 10.99
CA SER A 160 13.20 16.09 12.33
C SER A 160 11.98 15.59 13.12
N PHE A 161 12.05 14.35 13.57
CA PHE A 161 11.05 13.76 14.46
C PHE A 161 11.39 14.04 15.93
N GLY A 162 10.39 14.42 16.72
CA GLY A 162 10.56 14.68 18.14
C GLY A 162 9.23 14.78 18.89
N TYR A 163 9.30 15.20 20.14
CA TYR A 163 8.12 15.42 20.97
C TYR A 163 8.05 16.86 21.45
N ILE A 164 6.82 17.37 21.58
CA ILE A 164 6.52 18.64 22.23
C ILE A 164 5.67 18.39 23.47
N VAL A 165 5.72 19.32 24.42
CA VAL A 165 4.92 19.26 25.65
C VAL A 165 3.44 19.48 25.31
N GLY A 166 2.57 18.68 25.91
CA GLY A 166 1.12 18.71 25.71
C GLY A 166 0.67 17.59 24.79
N ALA A 167 -0.14 16.67 25.32
CA ALA A 167 -0.78 15.63 24.51
C ALA A 167 -1.92 16.24 23.68
N ASN A 168 -1.97 15.90 22.39
CA ASN A 168 -2.98 16.40 21.47
C ASN A 168 -3.99 15.30 21.14
N GLU A 169 -5.01 15.20 21.98
CA GLU A 169 -5.99 14.12 21.94
C GLU A 169 -7.36 14.49 21.40
N ASP A 170 -7.56 15.78 21.15
CA ASP A 170 -8.77 16.34 20.58
C ASP A 170 -8.73 16.21 19.06
N TYR A 171 -8.93 15.01 18.55
CA TYR A 171 -9.03 14.71 17.13
C TYR A 171 -10.32 13.94 16.82
N PRO A 172 -10.85 14.06 15.58
CA PRO A 172 -12.06 13.33 15.19
C PRO A 172 -11.86 11.82 15.33
N LEU A 173 -12.84 11.14 15.93
CA LEU A 173 -12.86 9.68 16.04
C LEU A 173 -13.58 9.07 14.83
N ILE A 174 -13.05 7.96 14.33
CA ILE A 174 -13.68 7.15 13.29
C ILE A 174 -14.61 6.14 13.98
N LEU A 175 -15.90 6.44 13.96
CA LEU A 175 -16.91 5.52 14.49
C LEU A 175 -17.20 4.44 13.43
N PRO A 176 -17.36 3.16 13.83
CA PRO A 176 -17.87 2.16 12.91
C PRO A 176 -19.25 2.59 12.41
N GLU A 177 -19.48 2.47 11.11
CA GLU A 177 -20.79 2.70 10.53
C GLU A 177 -21.77 1.73 11.19
N ASN A 178 -22.76 2.24 11.93
CA ASN A 178 -23.82 1.39 12.45
C ASN A 178 -24.54 0.82 11.24
N THR A 179 -24.34 -0.45 10.94
CA THR A 179 -25.29 -1.21 10.13
C THR A 179 -26.56 -1.36 10.97
N ASP A 180 -27.35 -0.30 11.06
CA ASP A 180 -28.72 -0.39 11.53
C ASP A 180 -29.43 -1.34 10.57
N THR A 181 -29.64 -2.55 11.08
CA THR A 181 -30.47 -3.57 10.46
C THR A 181 -31.78 -2.91 10.03
N ASP A 182 -31.95 -2.84 8.72
CA ASP A 182 -33.14 -2.41 8.00
C ASP A 182 -34.39 -3.03 8.66
N ASN A 183 -35.18 -2.21 9.35
CA ASN A 183 -36.42 -2.63 9.97
C ASN A 183 -37.51 -2.59 8.89
N PRO A 184 -38.06 -3.73 8.41
CA PRO A 184 -38.95 -3.72 7.27
C PRO A 184 -40.37 -3.42 7.74
N ALA A 185 -40.81 -2.15 7.74
CA ALA A 185 -42.25 -1.81 7.62
C ALA A 185 -42.51 -0.29 7.57
N LYS A 186 -42.70 0.25 6.37
CA LYS A 186 -44.04 0.60 5.82
C LYS A 186 -43.86 1.47 4.58
N GLN A 187 -44.17 0.87 3.45
CA GLN A 187 -44.44 1.57 2.20
C GLN A 187 -45.77 2.32 2.32
N PRO A 188 -45.86 3.56 1.83
CA PRO A 188 -47.04 3.99 1.11
C PRO A 188 -46.68 4.21 -0.35
N ALA A 189 -47.49 3.59 -1.21
CA ALA A 189 -47.45 3.70 -2.64
C ALA A 189 -47.72 5.14 -3.11
N SER A 190 -47.02 5.59 -4.16
CA SER A 190 -47.53 6.61 -5.08
C SER A 190 -46.64 6.73 -6.33
N ASN A 191 -47.01 5.97 -7.36
CA ASN A 191 -47.01 6.26 -8.80
C ASN A 191 -45.92 7.14 -9.44
N GLY A 192 -45.27 6.56 -10.46
CA GLY A 192 -45.02 7.25 -11.73
C GLY A 192 -43.60 7.16 -12.28
N GLY A 193 -43.43 6.51 -13.44
CA GLY A 193 -42.29 6.75 -14.33
C GLY A 193 -41.43 5.53 -14.64
N LYS A 194 -41.85 4.75 -15.64
CA LYS A 194 -40.96 3.81 -16.35
C LYS A 194 -39.85 4.60 -17.03
N ILE A 195 -38.58 4.34 -16.71
CA ILE A 195 -37.49 4.41 -17.70
C ILE A 195 -36.60 3.19 -17.49
N ALA A 196 -36.72 2.26 -18.44
CA ALA A 196 -35.76 1.21 -18.69
C ALA A 196 -34.72 1.73 -19.68
N ALA A 197 -33.44 1.57 -19.35
CA ALA A 197 -32.28 1.53 -20.26
C ALA A 197 -31.12 0.99 -19.40
N GLY A 198 -30.61 -0.23 -19.62
CA GLY A 198 -29.64 -0.54 -20.68
C GLY A 198 -28.26 -0.07 -20.20
N VAL A 199 -27.23 -0.91 -20.01
CA VAL A 199 -26.68 -1.84 -20.99
C VAL A 199 -25.87 -2.93 -20.27
N ILE A 200 -26.18 -4.18 -20.63
CA ILE A 200 -25.38 -5.39 -20.43
C ILE A 200 -24.32 -5.42 -21.53
N LEU A 201 -23.03 -5.32 -21.20
CA LEU A 201 -21.92 -5.64 -22.11
C LEU A 201 -20.77 -6.24 -21.30
N GLY A 202 -20.42 -7.50 -21.55
CA GLY A 202 -19.24 -8.11 -20.93
C GLY A 202 -19.12 -9.63 -20.95
N VAL A 203 -19.97 -10.41 -21.63
CA VAL A 203 -19.74 -11.85 -21.85
C VAL A 203 -20.03 -12.18 -23.32
N LEU A 204 -19.04 -12.00 -24.20
CA LEU A 204 -19.03 -12.54 -25.57
C LEU A 204 -17.65 -12.32 -26.22
N ALA A 205 -16.62 -12.99 -25.70
CA ALA A 205 -15.29 -13.00 -26.34
C ALA A 205 -14.56 -14.36 -26.24
N LEU A 206 -15.26 -15.48 -26.01
CA LEU A 206 -14.62 -16.80 -25.95
C LEU A 206 -15.26 -17.91 -26.81
N THR A 207 -16.35 -17.64 -27.53
CA THR A 207 -17.01 -18.67 -28.36
C THR A 207 -16.75 -18.57 -29.87
N ALA A 208 -16.06 -17.54 -30.35
CA ALA A 208 -15.74 -17.39 -31.78
C ALA A 208 -14.41 -18.05 -32.22
N VAL A 209 -13.51 -18.38 -31.28
CA VAL A 209 -12.19 -18.97 -31.61
C VAL A 209 -12.24 -20.50 -31.70
N ALA A 210 -13.23 -21.15 -31.06
CA ALA A 210 -13.34 -22.62 -31.05
C ALA A 210 -13.90 -23.22 -32.35
N VAL A 211 -14.61 -22.45 -33.18
CA VAL A 211 -15.21 -22.97 -34.43
C VAL A 211 -14.32 -22.74 -35.67
N ALA A 212 -13.34 -21.83 -35.58
CA ALA A 212 -12.41 -21.54 -36.68
C ALA A 212 -11.25 -22.54 -36.80
N MET A 213 -11.00 -23.39 -35.80
CA MET A 213 -9.90 -24.39 -35.85
C MET A 213 -10.32 -25.80 -36.31
N LEU A 214 -11.59 -26.04 -36.65
CA LEU A 214 -12.10 -27.37 -37.03
C LEU A 214 -12.61 -27.48 -38.48
N SER A 215 -12.38 -26.48 -39.33
CA SER A 215 -12.82 -26.52 -40.75
C SER A 215 -11.77 -26.06 -41.77
N GLY A 216 -10.53 -26.56 -41.64
CA GLY A 216 -9.46 -26.45 -42.65
C GLY A 216 -9.19 -27.77 -43.37
N LYS A 217 -9.88 -28.00 -44.48
CA LYS A 217 -10.02 -29.25 -45.24
C LYS A 217 -8.82 -29.58 -46.15
N LYS A 218 -8.32 -30.82 -46.04
CA LYS A 218 -7.77 -31.75 -47.06
C LYS A 218 -6.90 -31.22 -48.23
N GLY A 219 -5.71 -31.84 -48.35
CA GLY A 219 -5.51 -32.86 -49.41
C GLY A 219 -4.29 -32.70 -50.33
N LYS A 220 -3.38 -33.69 -50.31
CA LYS A 220 -2.63 -34.12 -51.50
C LYS A 220 -2.52 -35.65 -51.53
N ARG A 221 -3.05 -36.23 -52.60
CA ARG A 221 -2.97 -37.64 -53.02
C ARG A 221 -1.55 -37.99 -53.47
N LYS A 222 -1.12 -39.23 -53.21
CA LYS A 222 -0.46 -40.04 -54.25
C LYS A 222 -0.70 -41.55 -54.04
N SER A 223 -1.10 -42.15 -55.15
CA SER A 223 -1.38 -43.56 -55.44
C SER A 223 -0.17 -44.49 -55.23
N SER A 224 -0.36 -45.70 -54.70
CA SER A 224 -0.39 -46.93 -55.52
C SER A 224 -0.51 -48.23 -54.70
N ASN A 225 -1.48 -49.07 -55.08
CA ASN A 225 -1.41 -50.53 -55.26
C ASN A 225 -1.05 -51.48 -54.08
N LYS A 226 -2.04 -52.24 -53.56
CA LYS A 226 -2.23 -53.68 -53.84
C LYS A 226 -3.40 -54.29 -53.03
N THR A 227 -4.36 -54.83 -53.80
CA THR A 227 -5.12 -56.07 -53.59
C THR A 227 -5.89 -56.31 -52.29
N SER A 228 -7.22 -56.21 -52.39
CA SER A 228 -8.18 -56.96 -51.59
C SER A 228 -8.87 -58.00 -52.48
N ASP A 229 -8.97 -59.25 -52.04
CA ASP A 229 -10.21 -60.02 -52.28
C ASP A 229 -10.40 -61.10 -51.19
N PRO A 230 -11.49 -61.03 -50.42
CA PRO A 230 -11.91 -62.06 -49.49
C PRO A 230 -13.14 -62.84 -49.99
N PHE A 231 -13.30 -63.19 -51.27
CA PHE A 231 -14.31 -64.19 -51.67
C PHE A 231 -13.86 -65.08 -52.84
N GLY A 232 -13.34 -66.26 -52.52
CA GLY A 232 -13.27 -67.37 -53.48
C GLY A 232 -14.65 -68.03 -53.65
N PRO A 233 -15.11 -68.32 -54.88
CA PRO A 233 -16.26 -69.19 -55.09
C PRO A 233 -15.83 -70.66 -55.15
N LYS A 234 -16.58 -71.49 -54.41
CA LYS A 234 -16.64 -72.95 -54.54
C LYS A 234 -17.45 -73.33 -55.80
N TYR A 235 -17.17 -74.53 -56.30
CA TYR A 235 -17.88 -75.38 -57.28
C TYR A 235 -17.45 -75.29 -58.75
N ARG A 236 -16.54 -76.20 -59.15
CA ARG A 236 -16.88 -77.45 -59.84
C ARG A 236 -15.79 -78.48 -59.64
#